data_AF-A0A843SUP1-F1
#
_entry.id   AF-A0A843SUP1-F1
#
_cell.length_a   1.000
_cell.length_b   1.000
_cell.length_c   1.000
_cell.angle_alpha   90.00
_cell.angle_beta   90.00
_cell.angle_gamma   90.00
#
_symmetry.space_group_name_H-M   'P 1'
#
loop_
_entity.id
_entity.type
_entity.pdbx_description
1 polymer ?
#
loop_
_entity_poly.entity_id
_entity_poly.type
_entity_poly.pdbx_seq_one_letter_code
_entity_poly.pdbx_strand_id
1 'polypeptide(L)'
;MDPPFRVTAGAIRSGESQLVTVLLEIANETVRGDLLGERLPQAFHARLPACGQRPGGQYQNHTQKSHSHVTFPPAAPALRPFVSMPAKYMMRRMRQYIIRFGLLALVAASGVSATVSTTTAQATQAQPRKKLLFLTYPGVAYHQSLDPAEQAVTELGKAGGFDVTLDPRRPKSLEGADKIDVSFITPEYLAQFDGLMMMTNGNPPFTEVQKRAMVDFVRSGKALIGAHCATVTFYDYPPYGEMLGAYYRRSMRQGAIAVLKVEDPNHPATRMLGGLTWPVVDEFYHFAKEPWDASRPTENVSSPGNFRIPMGFSRDRVHVLLSIDTERTDISKLPEVTRGGDYPQAWERTFGKGRVFYTALGHRADIWSNDPVFRAHITGGIRWALGIE
;
A
#
# COMPACT_ATOMS: atom_id res chain seq x y z
N MET A 1 11.37 24.67 -68.33
CA MET A 1 9.95 25.07 -68.45
C MET A 1 9.67 26.01 -67.30
N ASP A 2 9.17 27.18 -67.65
CA ASP A 2 9.07 28.40 -66.83
C ASP A 2 7.78 28.43 -65.95
N PRO A 3 7.60 29.46 -65.08
CA PRO A 3 6.88 29.49 -63.79
C PRO A 3 5.37 29.91 -63.96
N PRO A 4 4.56 30.55 -63.05
CA PRO A 4 4.83 31.20 -61.74
C PRO A 4 3.76 31.16 -60.62
N PHE A 5 4.17 31.74 -59.48
CA PHE A 5 3.42 32.47 -58.45
C PHE A 5 1.89 32.64 -58.60
N ARG A 6 1.19 32.45 -57.47
CA ARG A 6 0.15 33.38 -56.97
C ARG A 6 0.03 33.34 -55.45
N VAL A 7 0.03 34.54 -54.85
CA VAL A 7 -0.31 34.85 -53.45
C VAL A 7 -1.72 35.44 -53.42
N THR A 8 -2.50 35.12 -52.38
CA THR A 8 -3.52 35.93 -51.64
C THR A 8 -4.40 34.96 -50.83
N ALA A 9 -5.02 35.23 -49.68
CA ALA A 9 -4.84 36.11 -48.53
C ALA A 9 -5.98 35.74 -47.54
N GLY A 10 -5.72 35.70 -46.23
CA GLY A 10 -6.74 35.66 -45.14
C GLY A 10 -7.34 34.27 -44.86
N ALA A 11 -7.63 33.83 -43.64
CA ALA A 11 -7.88 34.54 -42.40
C ALA A 11 -7.48 33.71 -41.15
N ILE A 12 -7.46 34.43 -40.04
CA ILE A 12 -6.91 34.14 -38.71
C ILE A 12 -7.95 33.45 -37.80
N ARG A 13 -7.46 32.66 -36.82
CA ARG A 13 -8.11 32.16 -35.56
C ARG A 13 -9.19 31.07 -35.75
N SER A 14 -9.37 30.10 -34.86
CA SER A 14 -8.98 29.90 -33.46
C SER A 14 -9.04 28.41 -33.12
N GLY A 15 -8.07 27.91 -32.36
CA GLY A 15 -8.20 26.67 -31.61
C GLY A 15 -9.16 26.86 -30.45
N GLU A 16 -10.12 25.94 -30.33
CA GLU A 16 -10.95 25.57 -29.17
C GLU A 16 -12.22 24.87 -29.71
N SER A 17 -12.10 23.66 -30.27
CA SER A 17 -13.29 22.83 -30.53
C SER A 17 -13.03 21.33 -30.77
N GLN A 18 -11.91 20.76 -30.33
CA GLN A 18 -11.64 19.31 -30.48
C GLN A 18 -11.61 18.53 -29.15
N LEU A 19 -11.89 19.16 -28.02
CA LEU A 19 -11.93 18.49 -26.70
C LEU A 19 -13.34 18.21 -26.16
N VAL A 20 -14.40 18.64 -26.86
CA VAL A 20 -15.79 18.45 -26.41
C VAL A 20 -16.51 17.30 -27.14
N THR A 21 -15.95 16.78 -28.23
CA THR A 21 -16.57 15.68 -28.99
C THR A 21 -16.15 14.29 -28.50
N VAL A 22 -15.00 14.14 -27.83
CA VAL A 22 -14.49 12.82 -27.39
C VAL A 22 -15.07 12.36 -26.04
N LEU A 23 -15.67 13.27 -25.25
CA LEU A 23 -16.27 12.93 -23.94
C LEU A 23 -17.76 12.54 -24.01
N LEU A 24 -18.40 12.65 -25.17
CA LEU A 24 -19.82 12.29 -25.36
C LEU A 24 -20.03 10.90 -26.00
N GLU A 25 -19.00 10.31 -26.62
CA GLU A 25 -19.09 8.94 -27.16
C GLU A 25 -18.80 7.84 -26.12
N ILE A 26 -17.97 8.12 -25.10
CA ILE A 26 -17.67 7.14 -24.04
C ILE A 26 -18.84 6.95 -23.06
N ALA A 27 -19.71 7.96 -22.89
CA ALA A 27 -20.88 7.87 -22.03
C ALA A 27 -22.06 7.10 -22.67
N ASN A 28 -22.02 6.80 -23.97
CA ASN A 28 -23.13 6.18 -24.70
C ASN A 28 -22.93 4.67 -24.94
N GLU A 29 -21.71 4.14 -24.81
CA GLU A 29 -21.46 2.69 -24.89
C GLU A 29 -21.71 1.96 -23.57
N THR A 30 -21.61 2.62 -22.42
CA THR A 30 -21.88 2.00 -21.11
C THR A 30 -23.37 1.73 -20.86
N VAL A 31 -24.27 2.41 -21.58
CA VAL A 31 -25.74 2.25 -21.42
C VAL A 31 -26.34 1.22 -22.39
N ARG A 32 -25.55 0.67 -23.33
CA ARG A 32 -25.99 -0.38 -24.27
C ARG A 32 -25.55 -1.81 -23.92
N GLY A 33 -24.77 -2.00 -22.86
CA GLY A 33 -24.28 -3.32 -22.43
C GLY A 33 -25.24 -4.15 -21.57
N ASP A 34 -26.30 -3.55 -21.01
CA ASP A 34 -27.19 -4.19 -20.02
C ASP A 34 -28.50 -4.76 -20.58
N LEU A 35 -28.62 -4.93 -21.90
CA LEU A 35 -29.84 -5.44 -22.53
C LEU A 35 -29.58 -6.49 -23.63
N LEU A 36 -28.78 -7.52 -23.36
CA LEU A 36 -28.88 -8.79 -24.10
C LEU A 36 -28.52 -9.95 -23.17
N GLY A 37 -29.53 -10.66 -22.69
CA GLY A 37 -29.36 -11.93 -22.00
C GLY A 37 -29.11 -13.05 -23.00
N GLU A 38 -27.99 -13.74 -22.87
CA GLU A 38 -27.79 -15.06 -23.50
C GLU A 38 -27.22 -16.08 -22.51
N ARG A 39 -27.74 -17.29 -22.68
CA ARG A 39 -27.65 -18.45 -21.80
C ARG A 39 -26.26 -19.08 -21.83
N LEU A 40 -25.71 -19.42 -20.67
CA LEU A 40 -24.55 -20.31 -20.55
C LEU A 40 -25.03 -21.77 -20.37
N PRO A 41 -24.52 -22.74 -21.15
CA PRO A 41 -24.84 -24.15 -20.97
C PRO A 41 -23.99 -24.81 -19.86
N GLN A 42 -24.64 -25.73 -19.15
CA GLN A 42 -24.05 -26.64 -18.17
C GLN A 42 -23.07 -27.62 -18.82
N ALA A 43 -21.93 -27.85 -18.16
CA ALA A 43 -21.36 -29.16 -17.81
C ALA A 43 -19.83 -29.03 -17.66
N PHE A 44 -19.30 -29.38 -16.49
CA PHE A 44 -18.08 -30.20 -16.37
C PHE A 44 -17.93 -30.60 -14.89
N HIS A 45 -18.26 -31.86 -14.60
CA HIS A 45 -17.90 -32.53 -13.36
C HIS A 45 -16.42 -32.91 -13.41
N ALA A 46 -15.59 -32.31 -12.56
CA ALA A 46 -14.26 -32.82 -12.26
C ALA A 46 -14.26 -33.50 -10.89
N ARG A 47 -14.02 -34.82 -10.90
CA ARG A 47 -13.84 -35.66 -9.72
C ARG A 47 -12.49 -35.33 -9.07
N LEU A 48 -12.48 -35.10 -7.75
CA LEU A 48 -11.27 -35.15 -6.93
C LEU A 48 -10.96 -36.61 -6.57
N PRO A 49 -9.68 -37.06 -6.56
CA PRO A 49 -9.32 -38.39 -6.12
C PRO A 49 -9.30 -38.49 -4.59
N ALA A 50 -9.86 -39.59 -4.09
CA ALA A 50 -9.83 -39.99 -2.70
C ALA A 50 -8.41 -40.37 -2.26
N CYS A 51 -8.02 -39.95 -1.06
CA CYS A 51 -6.80 -40.41 -0.39
C CYS A 51 -7.15 -41.08 0.94
N GLY A 52 -6.83 -42.38 1.03
CA GLY A 52 -6.22 -43.03 2.21
C GLY A 52 -7.02 -43.14 3.50
N GLN A 53 -7.55 -44.34 3.76
CA GLN A 53 -7.98 -44.82 5.08
C GLN A 53 -6.84 -44.86 6.11
N ARG A 54 -7.17 -44.63 7.40
CA ARG A 54 -6.94 -45.55 8.55
C ARG A 54 -7.53 -45.01 9.88
N PRO A 55 -7.68 -45.82 10.95
CA PRO A 55 -9.00 -46.10 11.52
C PRO A 55 -9.22 -45.63 12.97
N GLY A 56 -10.47 -45.74 13.42
CA GLY A 56 -10.80 -46.11 14.80
C GLY A 56 -11.18 -44.96 15.72
N GLY A 57 -12.49 -44.79 15.91
CA GLY A 57 -13.03 -43.89 16.95
C GLY A 57 -14.55 -43.95 16.95
N GLN A 58 -15.10 -44.89 17.72
CA GLN A 58 -16.52 -44.93 18.04
C GLN A 58 -16.94 -43.64 18.74
N TYR A 59 -17.92 -42.93 18.21
CA TYR A 59 -18.76 -42.04 19.02
C TYR A 59 -20.22 -42.18 18.61
N GLN A 60 -21.05 -42.45 19.62
CA GLN A 60 -22.46 -42.77 19.50
C GLN A 60 -23.28 -41.55 19.09
N ASN A 61 -24.27 -41.82 18.24
CA ASN A 61 -25.34 -40.89 17.85
C ASN A 61 -26.26 -40.58 19.04
N HIS A 62 -26.32 -39.31 19.45
CA HIS A 62 -27.52 -38.76 20.07
C HIS A 62 -28.23 -37.86 19.06
N THR A 63 -29.30 -38.41 18.49
CA THR A 63 -30.27 -37.67 17.68
C THR A 63 -31.25 -36.99 18.63
N GLN A 64 -31.13 -35.67 18.80
CA GLN A 64 -32.18 -34.84 19.39
C GLN A 64 -32.77 -33.98 18.29
N LYS A 65 -33.95 -34.37 17.79
CA LYS A 65 -34.79 -33.56 16.90
C LYS A 65 -35.30 -32.37 17.71
N SER A 66 -34.85 -31.16 17.38
CA SER A 66 -35.54 -29.92 17.76
C SER A 66 -36.27 -29.39 16.52
N HIS A 67 -37.60 -29.33 16.61
CA HIS A 67 -38.42 -28.61 15.65
C HIS A 67 -38.35 -27.12 15.99
N SER A 68 -37.63 -26.35 15.18
CA SER A 68 -37.70 -24.88 15.19
C SER A 68 -38.55 -24.44 14.00
N HIS A 69 -39.72 -23.90 14.31
CA HIS A 69 -40.57 -23.18 13.36
C HIS A 69 -39.82 -21.93 12.88
N VAL A 70 -39.41 -21.93 11.62
CA VAL A 70 -38.92 -20.72 10.94
C VAL A 70 -40.11 -19.87 10.55
N THR A 71 -40.30 -18.75 11.25
CA THR A 71 -41.22 -17.68 10.87
C THR A 71 -40.46 -16.69 9.99
N PHE A 72 -40.96 -16.46 8.77
CA PHE A 72 -40.43 -15.44 7.87
C PHE A 72 -40.94 -14.06 8.31
N PRO A 73 -40.09 -13.01 8.36
CA PRO A 73 -40.56 -11.65 8.54
C PRO A 73 -41.28 -11.15 7.28
N PRO A 74 -42.26 -10.23 7.39
CA PRO A 74 -42.97 -9.70 6.23
C PRO A 74 -42.05 -8.87 5.34
N ALA A 75 -42.35 -8.89 4.03
CA ALA A 75 -41.64 -8.18 2.99
C ALA A 75 -41.52 -6.66 3.28
N ALA A 76 -40.34 -6.10 3.02
CA ALA A 76 -40.09 -4.67 3.07
C ALA A 76 -40.98 -3.90 2.05
N PRO A 77 -41.46 -2.69 2.36
CA PRO A 77 -42.28 -1.92 1.44
C PRO A 77 -41.46 -1.43 0.24
N ALA A 78 -42.11 -1.44 -0.92
CA ALA A 78 -41.55 -0.99 -2.20
C ALA A 78 -41.01 0.45 -2.14
N LEU A 79 -39.80 0.64 -2.70
CA LEU A 79 -39.18 1.94 -2.92
C LEU A 79 -40.07 2.79 -3.85
N ARG A 80 -40.37 4.02 -3.42
CA ARG A 80 -41.02 5.04 -4.26
C ARG A 80 -40.04 5.54 -5.33
N PRO A 81 -40.51 5.95 -6.52
CA PRO A 81 -39.64 6.42 -7.58
C PRO A 81 -38.97 7.76 -7.20
N PHE A 82 -37.71 7.87 -7.61
CA PHE A 82 -36.89 9.08 -7.52
C PHE A 82 -37.59 10.23 -8.27
N VAL A 83 -37.95 11.30 -7.55
CA VAL A 83 -38.39 12.56 -8.16
C VAL A 83 -37.14 13.30 -8.63
N SER A 84 -37.07 13.60 -9.92
CA SER A 84 -36.01 14.42 -10.51
C SER A 84 -36.05 15.84 -9.96
N MET A 85 -34.91 16.34 -9.48
CA MET A 85 -34.75 17.78 -9.20
C MET A 85 -34.53 18.55 -10.52
N PRO A 86 -35.18 19.71 -10.72
CA PRO A 86 -35.02 20.48 -11.95
C PRO A 86 -33.68 21.24 -12.00
N ALA A 87 -33.00 21.12 -13.15
CA ALA A 87 -31.71 21.72 -13.54
C ALA A 87 -31.64 23.27 -13.57
N LYS A 88 -32.45 23.97 -12.78
CA LYS A 88 -32.55 25.44 -12.78
C LYS A 88 -31.75 26.13 -11.67
N TYR A 89 -31.13 25.39 -10.74
CA TYR A 89 -30.34 25.96 -9.64
C TYR A 89 -28.81 25.99 -9.86
N MET A 90 -28.30 25.30 -10.88
CA MET A 90 -26.85 25.21 -11.14
C MET A 90 -26.30 26.32 -12.07
N MET A 91 -27.16 26.99 -12.84
CA MET A 91 -26.75 28.02 -13.81
C MET A 91 -26.73 29.46 -13.27
N ARG A 92 -27.05 29.69 -11.99
CA ARG A 92 -27.09 31.05 -11.42
C ARG A 92 -25.81 31.45 -10.65
N ARG A 93 -24.88 30.52 -10.40
CA ARG A 93 -23.58 30.79 -9.74
C ARG A 93 -22.37 30.87 -10.69
N MET A 94 -22.49 30.42 -11.95
CA MET A 94 -21.39 30.52 -12.93
C MET A 94 -21.36 31.85 -13.71
N ARG A 95 -22.37 32.71 -13.56
CA ARG A 95 -22.49 33.98 -14.31
C ARG A 95 -21.83 35.19 -13.63
N GLN A 96 -21.27 35.03 -12.43
CA GLN A 96 -20.64 36.11 -11.65
C GLN A 96 -19.10 36.13 -11.70
N TYR A 97 -18.44 35.13 -12.28
CA TYR A 97 -16.97 35.07 -12.39
C TYR A 97 -16.42 35.58 -13.73
N ILE A 98 -17.24 35.69 -14.78
CA ILE A 98 -16.79 36.06 -16.14
C ILE A 98 -16.73 37.59 -16.35
N ILE A 99 -17.26 38.41 -15.44
CA ILE A 99 -17.31 39.88 -15.60
C ILE A 99 -16.16 40.61 -14.88
N ARG A 100 -15.35 39.93 -14.05
CA ARG A 100 -14.25 40.57 -13.27
C ARG A 100 -12.83 40.43 -13.85
N PHE A 101 -12.64 39.75 -14.97
CA PHE A 101 -11.31 39.60 -15.61
C PHE A 101 -11.25 40.11 -17.06
N GLY A 102 -12.30 40.77 -17.56
CA GLY A 102 -12.40 41.23 -18.95
C GLY A 102 -11.96 42.67 -19.24
N LEU A 103 -11.24 43.34 -18.33
CA LEU A 103 -10.88 44.76 -18.46
C LEU A 103 -9.47 45.03 -17.94
N LEU A 104 -8.47 44.38 -18.55
CA LEU A 104 -7.07 44.81 -18.47
C LEU A 104 -6.31 44.38 -19.74
N ALA A 105 -6.80 44.80 -20.90
CA ALA A 105 -6.12 44.55 -22.17
C ALA A 105 -6.36 45.71 -23.15
N LEU A 106 -5.91 46.91 -22.80
CA LEU A 106 -5.67 47.97 -23.78
C LEU A 106 -4.71 49.01 -23.18
N VAL A 107 -3.73 49.42 -23.98
CA VAL A 107 -2.63 50.38 -23.74
C VAL A 107 -1.28 49.73 -23.44
N ALA A 108 -0.52 49.45 -24.51
CA ALA A 108 0.91 49.76 -24.66
C ALA A 108 1.41 49.18 -26.01
N ALA A 109 1.08 49.85 -27.11
CA ALA A 109 1.67 49.58 -28.42
C ALA A 109 2.64 50.71 -28.75
N SER A 110 3.90 50.58 -28.31
CA SER A 110 5.02 51.36 -28.83
C SER A 110 6.36 50.84 -28.29
N GLY A 111 7.16 50.25 -29.19
CA GLY A 111 8.61 50.09 -29.04
C GLY A 111 9.11 48.90 -28.21
N VAL A 112 9.05 47.69 -28.76
CA VAL A 112 9.90 46.58 -28.28
C VAL A 112 10.84 46.19 -29.41
N SER A 113 12.10 46.61 -29.31
CA SER A 113 13.17 45.99 -30.08
C SER A 113 13.23 44.52 -29.67
N ALA A 114 12.98 43.62 -30.62
CA ALA A 114 13.08 42.19 -30.39
C ALA A 114 14.57 41.81 -30.21
N THR A 115 15.07 41.90 -28.99
CA THR A 115 16.27 41.15 -28.61
C THR A 115 15.89 39.69 -28.59
N VAL A 116 16.34 38.95 -29.60
CA VAL A 116 16.30 37.48 -29.59
C VAL A 116 17.27 37.03 -28.50
N SER A 117 16.77 36.93 -27.26
CA SER A 117 17.48 36.21 -26.21
C SER A 117 17.41 34.74 -26.58
N THR A 118 18.51 34.22 -27.12
CA THR A 118 18.76 32.79 -27.20
C THR A 118 18.83 32.24 -25.78
N THR A 119 17.70 31.84 -25.23
CA THR A 119 17.64 31.05 -24.01
C THR A 119 18.23 29.69 -24.35
N THR A 120 19.53 29.52 -24.12
CA THR A 120 20.14 28.19 -24.06
C THR A 120 19.42 27.42 -22.96
N ALA A 121 18.60 26.44 -23.35
CA ALA A 121 18.04 25.49 -22.42
C ALA A 121 19.21 24.74 -21.77
N GLN A 122 19.63 25.17 -20.58
CA GLN A 122 20.52 24.39 -19.74
C GLN A 122 19.78 23.07 -19.48
N ALA A 123 20.32 21.98 -20.01
CA ALA A 123 19.87 20.64 -19.65
C ALA A 123 19.99 20.53 -18.13
N THR A 124 18.84 20.53 -17.45
CA THR A 124 18.80 20.35 -16.00
C THR A 124 19.33 18.94 -15.75
N GLN A 125 20.55 18.83 -15.23
CA GLN A 125 21.12 17.54 -14.88
C GLN A 125 20.17 16.91 -13.86
N ALA A 126 19.54 15.79 -14.24
CA ALA A 126 18.59 15.11 -13.37
C ALA A 126 19.27 14.81 -12.03
N GLN A 127 18.63 15.18 -10.93
CA GLN A 127 19.13 14.90 -9.59
C GLN A 127 19.43 13.40 -9.47
N PRO A 128 20.56 13.01 -8.85
CA PRO A 128 20.90 11.60 -8.69
C PRO A 128 19.78 10.91 -7.91
N ARG A 129 19.27 9.81 -8.47
CA ARG A 129 18.19 9.02 -7.88
C ARG A 129 18.69 8.28 -6.65
N LYS A 130 17.83 8.16 -5.63
CA LYS A 130 18.16 7.42 -4.41
C LYS A 130 18.24 5.92 -4.69
N LYS A 131 19.12 5.19 -4.02
CA LYS A 131 19.27 3.74 -4.22
C LYS A 131 18.67 2.96 -3.05
N LEU A 132 17.76 2.04 -3.34
CA LEU A 132 17.07 1.21 -2.35
C LEU A 132 17.41 -0.27 -2.55
N LEU A 133 18.00 -0.92 -1.55
CA LEU A 133 18.11 -2.38 -1.52
C LEU A 133 16.81 -2.94 -0.94
N PHE A 134 16.14 -3.87 -1.63
CA PHE A 134 14.90 -4.49 -1.13
C PHE A 134 15.10 -5.99 -0.93
N LEU A 135 15.01 -6.43 0.33
CA LEU A 135 15.15 -7.82 0.75
C LEU A 135 13.78 -8.40 1.15
N THR A 136 13.45 -9.55 0.57
CA THR A 136 12.11 -10.16 0.57
C THR A 136 12.15 -11.63 1.02
N TYR A 137 13.10 -11.98 1.89
CA TYR A 137 13.41 -13.37 2.24
C TYR A 137 12.34 -14.03 3.13
N PRO A 138 11.71 -15.13 2.67
CA PRO A 138 10.84 -15.92 3.52
C PRO A 138 11.65 -16.69 4.57
N GLY A 139 11.04 -17.05 5.69
CA GLY A 139 11.67 -17.91 6.71
C GLY A 139 10.67 -18.84 7.39
N VAL A 140 9.67 -18.28 8.05
CA VAL A 140 8.57 -19.06 8.68
C VAL A 140 7.30 -19.12 7.83
N ALA A 141 7.13 -18.18 6.90
CA ALA A 141 6.01 -18.15 5.98
C ALA A 141 6.43 -17.60 4.62
N TYR A 142 5.95 -18.23 3.55
CA TYR A 142 6.05 -17.70 2.20
C TYR A 142 4.81 -16.89 1.86
N HIS A 143 4.97 -15.58 1.69
CA HIS A 143 3.86 -14.70 1.34
C HIS A 143 3.73 -14.63 -0.18
N GLN A 144 2.52 -14.85 -0.71
CA GLN A 144 2.25 -14.75 -2.14
C GLN A 144 2.43 -13.32 -2.68
N SER A 145 2.50 -12.33 -1.78
CA SER A 145 2.75 -10.93 -2.11
C SER A 145 4.21 -10.56 -2.36
N LEU A 146 5.19 -11.45 -2.12
CA LEU A 146 6.61 -11.10 -2.30
C LEU A 146 6.95 -10.73 -3.74
N ASP A 147 6.53 -11.52 -4.73
CA ASP A 147 6.76 -11.22 -6.15
C ASP A 147 6.01 -9.93 -6.60
N PRO A 148 4.71 -9.75 -6.31
CA PRO A 148 4.01 -8.49 -6.56
C PRO A 148 4.66 -7.27 -5.89
N ALA A 149 5.17 -7.41 -4.67
CA ALA A 149 5.84 -6.32 -3.96
C ALA A 149 7.12 -5.89 -4.66
N GLU A 150 7.97 -6.84 -5.07
CA GLU A 150 9.19 -6.55 -5.82
C GLU A 150 8.90 -5.81 -7.13
N GLN A 151 7.88 -6.27 -7.87
CA GLN A 151 7.45 -5.65 -9.12
C GLN A 151 6.92 -4.24 -8.90
N ALA A 152 5.99 -4.09 -7.96
CA ALA A 152 5.35 -2.82 -7.65
C ALA A 152 6.37 -1.79 -7.14
N VAL A 153 7.23 -2.14 -6.19
CA VAL A 153 8.23 -1.20 -5.65
C VAL A 153 9.24 -0.77 -6.72
N THR A 154 9.64 -1.69 -7.61
CA THR A 154 10.50 -1.37 -8.77
C THR A 154 9.82 -0.40 -9.74
N GLU A 155 8.53 -0.62 -10.03
CA GLU A 155 7.73 0.27 -10.88
C GLU A 155 7.56 1.65 -10.26
N LEU A 156 7.14 1.70 -8.99
CA LEU A 156 6.91 2.92 -8.21
C LEU A 156 8.20 3.74 -8.06
N GLY A 157 9.36 3.08 -7.97
CA GLY A 157 10.66 3.74 -7.95
C GLY A 157 10.87 4.68 -9.14
N LYS A 158 10.47 4.27 -10.36
CA LYS A 158 10.65 5.05 -11.61
C LYS A 158 10.10 6.47 -11.48
N ALA A 159 8.84 6.61 -11.04
CA ALA A 159 8.20 7.90 -10.77
C ALA A 159 8.55 8.47 -9.39
N GLY A 160 8.92 7.60 -8.44
CA GLY A 160 9.19 7.92 -7.05
C GLY A 160 10.58 8.51 -6.78
N GLY A 161 11.46 8.61 -7.78
CA GLY A 161 12.79 9.22 -7.63
C GLY A 161 13.84 8.31 -6.98
N PHE A 162 13.63 7.00 -7.00
CA PHE A 162 14.58 6.02 -6.47
C PHE A 162 14.68 4.77 -7.35
N ASP A 163 15.84 4.13 -7.32
CA ASP A 163 16.13 2.89 -8.03
C ASP A 163 16.19 1.74 -7.03
N VAL A 164 15.62 0.60 -7.42
CA VAL A 164 15.47 -0.57 -6.55
C VAL A 164 16.44 -1.65 -7.01
N THR A 165 17.21 -2.18 -6.06
CA THR A 165 18.04 -3.37 -6.26
C THR A 165 17.40 -4.53 -5.50
N LEU A 166 17.11 -5.60 -6.23
CA LEU A 166 16.59 -6.85 -5.70
C LEU A 166 17.71 -7.89 -5.60
N ASP A 167 17.57 -8.84 -4.69
CA ASP A 167 18.43 -10.02 -4.68
C ASP A 167 17.85 -11.13 -5.58
N PRO A 168 18.47 -11.42 -6.75
CA PRO A 168 17.96 -12.43 -7.67
C PRO A 168 18.04 -13.86 -7.10
N ARG A 169 18.78 -14.06 -6.01
CA ARG A 169 18.95 -15.37 -5.34
C ARG A 169 17.83 -15.69 -4.36
N ARG A 170 16.86 -14.78 -4.15
CA ARG A 170 15.78 -15.03 -3.19
C ARG A 170 15.04 -16.36 -3.51
N PRO A 171 14.86 -17.25 -2.51
CA PRO A 171 13.99 -18.42 -2.60
C PRO A 171 12.55 -18.08 -2.97
N LYS A 172 11.99 -18.83 -3.91
CA LYS A 172 10.58 -18.71 -4.36
C LYS A 172 9.62 -19.63 -3.60
N SER A 173 10.08 -20.22 -2.49
CA SER A 173 9.30 -21.00 -1.54
C SER A 173 9.98 -20.97 -0.17
N LEU A 174 9.44 -21.72 0.81
CA LEU A 174 10.13 -21.98 2.08
C LEU A 174 11.30 -22.96 1.94
N GLU A 175 11.33 -23.76 0.88
CA GLU A 175 12.40 -24.72 0.65
C GLU A 175 13.70 -23.97 0.32
N GLY A 176 14.76 -24.24 1.10
CA GLY A 176 16.05 -23.58 0.96
C GLY A 176 16.10 -22.14 1.51
N ALA A 177 15.04 -21.66 2.14
CA ALA A 177 15.01 -20.35 2.81
C ALA A 177 16.09 -20.20 3.90
N ASP A 178 16.40 -21.29 4.59
CA ASP A 178 17.45 -21.41 5.60
C ASP A 178 18.88 -21.42 5.02
N LYS A 179 19.01 -21.55 3.69
CA LYS A 179 20.30 -21.72 2.97
C LYS A 179 20.59 -20.61 1.98
N ILE A 180 19.77 -19.54 1.95
CA ILE A 180 20.02 -18.40 1.09
C ILE A 180 21.41 -17.79 1.39
N ASP A 181 22.20 -17.55 0.34
CA ASP A 181 23.50 -16.90 0.47
C ASP A 181 23.34 -15.40 0.73
N VAL A 182 23.57 -15.00 1.98
CA VAL A 182 23.57 -13.60 2.42
C VAL A 182 24.97 -13.03 2.59
N SER A 183 26.03 -13.75 2.19
CA SER A 183 27.44 -13.33 2.40
C SER A 183 27.79 -11.97 1.80
N PHE A 184 27.07 -11.57 0.76
CA PHE A 184 27.21 -10.27 0.09
C PHE A 184 26.78 -9.07 0.94
N ILE A 185 26.04 -9.29 2.03
CA ILE A 185 25.61 -8.22 2.93
C ILE A 185 26.79 -7.85 3.82
N THR A 186 27.54 -6.84 3.39
CA THR A 186 28.67 -6.24 4.12
C THR A 186 28.46 -4.73 4.27
N PRO A 187 29.18 -4.06 5.19
CA PRO A 187 29.16 -2.59 5.27
C PRO A 187 29.48 -1.91 3.93
N GLU A 188 30.43 -2.43 3.16
CA GLU A 188 30.84 -1.91 1.85
C GLU A 188 29.75 -2.08 0.80
N TYR A 189 29.05 -3.21 0.82
CA TYR A 189 27.89 -3.41 -0.06
C TYR A 189 26.75 -2.46 0.29
N LEU A 190 26.41 -2.37 1.59
CA LEU A 190 25.34 -1.49 2.08
C LEU A 190 25.63 -0.01 1.81
N ALA A 191 26.91 0.43 1.86
CA ALA A 191 27.30 1.82 1.60
C ALA A 191 26.91 2.35 0.21
N GLN A 192 26.61 1.46 -0.75
CA GLN A 192 26.15 1.83 -2.09
C GLN A 192 24.69 2.30 -2.13
N PHE A 193 23.94 2.09 -1.04
CA PHE A 193 22.51 2.37 -0.95
C PHE A 193 22.22 3.58 -0.06
N ASP A 194 21.05 4.18 -0.26
CA ASP A 194 20.47 5.23 0.56
C ASP A 194 19.43 4.69 1.54
N GLY A 195 18.90 3.50 1.27
CA GLY A 195 17.95 2.83 2.14
C GLY A 195 17.94 1.31 1.97
N LEU A 196 17.35 0.67 2.97
CA LEU A 196 17.06 -0.75 3.01
C LEU A 196 15.55 -0.93 3.19
N MET A 197 14.91 -1.67 2.30
CA MET A 197 13.54 -2.13 2.46
C MET A 197 13.53 -3.60 2.83
N MET A 198 12.69 -3.95 3.81
CA MET A 198 12.55 -5.28 4.35
C MET A 198 11.11 -5.76 4.20
N MET A 199 10.94 -6.94 3.64
CA MET A 199 9.74 -7.77 3.70
C MET A 199 10.18 -9.23 3.91
N THR A 200 10.94 -9.42 4.98
CA THR A 200 11.49 -10.70 5.41
C THR A 200 10.69 -11.26 6.58
N ASN A 201 10.86 -12.55 6.90
CA ASN A 201 10.35 -13.11 8.16
C ASN A 201 11.20 -14.27 8.69
N GLY A 202 10.99 -14.62 9.96
CA GLY A 202 11.79 -15.59 10.70
C GLY A 202 13.15 -15.04 11.09
N ASN A 203 14.14 -15.94 11.17
CA ASN A 203 15.55 -15.57 11.31
C ASN A 203 16.29 -16.08 10.07
N PRO A 204 16.23 -15.37 8.92
CA PRO A 204 17.04 -15.73 7.77
C PRO A 204 18.52 -15.80 8.17
N PRO A 205 19.37 -16.56 7.46
CA PRO A 205 20.68 -17.03 7.94
C PRO A 205 21.78 -15.95 7.94
N PHE A 206 21.46 -14.73 8.39
CA PHE A 206 22.40 -13.66 8.64
C PHE A 206 23.19 -13.93 9.91
N THR A 207 24.49 -13.73 9.82
CA THR A 207 25.35 -13.69 11.00
C THR A 207 25.09 -12.42 11.82
N GLU A 208 25.45 -12.45 13.10
CA GLU A 208 25.37 -11.29 14.00
C GLU A 208 26.14 -10.05 13.47
N VAL A 209 27.24 -10.26 12.73
CA VAL A 209 27.99 -9.16 12.09
C VAL A 209 27.17 -8.49 11.00
N GLN A 210 26.44 -9.28 10.20
CA GLN A 210 25.60 -8.76 9.12
C GLN A 210 24.35 -8.06 9.65
N LYS A 211 23.68 -8.65 10.66
CA LYS A 211 22.55 -7.99 11.34
C LYS A 211 22.96 -6.65 11.93
N ARG A 212 24.14 -6.58 12.56
CA ARG A 212 24.72 -5.34 13.08
C ARG A 212 25.01 -4.33 11.98
N ALA A 213 25.61 -4.76 10.87
CA ALA A 213 25.87 -3.88 9.74
C ALA A 213 24.59 -3.23 9.19
N MET A 214 23.48 -3.97 9.13
CA MET A 214 22.17 -3.43 8.74
C MET A 214 21.64 -2.38 9.74
N VAL A 215 21.76 -2.66 11.05
CA VAL A 215 21.35 -1.71 12.09
C VAL A 215 22.24 -0.45 12.09
N ASP A 216 23.56 -0.61 11.93
CA ASP A 216 24.51 0.50 11.88
C ASP A 216 24.34 1.35 10.61
N PHE A 217 24.02 0.73 9.48
CA PHE A 217 23.66 1.42 8.24
C PHE A 217 22.54 2.42 8.48
N VAL A 218 21.44 2.00 9.11
CA VAL A 218 20.31 2.88 9.43
C VAL A 218 20.71 3.91 10.48
N ARG A 219 21.35 3.49 11.58
CA ARG A 219 21.82 4.38 12.65
C ARG A 219 22.70 5.51 12.12
N SER A 220 23.49 5.26 11.08
CA SER A 220 24.40 6.24 10.47
C SER A 220 23.70 7.36 9.68
N GLY A 221 22.42 7.18 9.32
CA GLY A 221 21.66 8.17 8.54
C GLY A 221 20.86 7.61 7.37
N LYS A 222 20.95 6.31 7.12
CA LYS A 222 20.30 5.67 5.96
C LYS A 222 18.89 5.22 6.32
N ALA A 223 18.05 5.03 5.31
CA ALA A 223 16.65 4.73 5.51
C ALA A 223 16.40 3.25 5.83
N LEU A 224 15.39 2.98 6.66
CA LEU A 224 14.76 1.66 6.77
C LEU A 224 13.28 1.78 6.38
N ILE A 225 12.82 0.86 5.54
CA ILE A 225 11.42 0.72 5.15
C ILE A 225 11.01 -0.71 5.49
N GLY A 226 10.13 -0.90 6.46
CA GLY A 226 9.53 -2.21 6.74
C GLY A 226 8.13 -2.31 6.14
N ALA A 227 7.87 -3.39 5.42
CA ALA A 227 6.52 -3.70 4.93
C ALA A 227 6.07 -5.06 5.47
N HIS A 228 4.81 -5.11 5.91
CA HIS A 228 4.11 -6.28 6.36
C HIS A 228 4.94 -7.13 7.35
N CYS A 229 5.47 -8.26 6.88
CA CYS A 229 6.16 -9.25 7.68
C CYS A 229 7.55 -8.81 8.20
N ALA A 230 8.02 -7.60 7.87
CA ALA A 230 9.26 -7.04 8.40
C ALA A 230 9.37 -7.09 9.94
N THR A 231 8.27 -6.95 10.67
CA THR A 231 8.22 -7.08 12.15
C THR A 231 8.28 -8.52 12.65
N VAL A 232 8.23 -9.49 11.75
CA VAL A 232 8.38 -10.93 11.99
C VAL A 232 9.82 -11.38 11.75
N THR A 233 10.80 -10.48 11.79
CA THR A 233 12.21 -10.77 11.46
C THR A 233 13.13 -10.60 12.66
N PHE A 234 14.15 -11.46 12.79
CA PHE A 234 15.26 -11.34 13.76
C PHE A 234 14.82 -11.26 15.23
N TYR A 235 14.07 -12.25 15.69
CA TYR A 235 13.73 -12.39 17.11
C TYR A 235 14.96 -12.75 17.97
N ASP A 236 16.00 -13.31 17.34
CA ASP A 236 17.28 -13.62 17.97
C ASP A 236 18.24 -12.41 18.02
N TYR A 237 17.88 -11.28 17.41
CA TYR A 237 18.66 -10.05 17.39
C TYR A 237 17.81 -8.82 17.72
N PRO A 238 17.54 -8.57 19.02
CA PRO A 238 16.66 -7.51 19.51
C PRO A 238 16.91 -6.10 18.93
N PRO A 239 18.16 -5.66 18.64
CA PRO A 239 18.41 -4.34 18.06
C PRO A 239 17.66 -4.07 16.75
N TYR A 240 17.30 -5.12 15.99
CA TYR A 240 16.49 -4.95 14.79
C TYR A 240 15.07 -4.47 15.12
N GLY A 241 14.38 -5.12 16.06
CA GLY A 241 13.04 -4.68 16.47
C GLY A 241 13.06 -3.37 17.25
N GLU A 242 14.14 -3.07 17.98
CA GLU A 242 14.34 -1.75 18.59
C GLU A 242 14.46 -0.65 17.54
N MET A 243 15.14 -0.92 16.42
CA MET A 243 15.24 -0.03 15.26
C MET A 243 13.90 0.13 14.55
N LEU A 244 13.18 -0.97 14.30
CA LEU A 244 11.90 -0.97 13.58
C LEU A 244 10.74 -0.41 14.44
N GLY A 245 10.82 -0.57 15.76
CA GLY A 245 9.85 -0.10 16.77
C GLY A 245 8.96 -1.17 17.37
N ALA A 246 8.90 -2.37 16.79
CA ALA A 246 7.99 -3.43 17.21
C ALA A 246 8.46 -4.84 16.80
N TYR A 247 7.95 -5.84 17.50
CA TYR A 247 7.88 -7.22 17.04
C TYR A 247 6.42 -7.66 16.90
N TYR A 248 6.17 -8.39 15.81
CA TYR A 248 4.88 -9.04 15.57
C TYR A 248 4.58 -10.06 16.68
N ARG A 249 3.31 -10.12 17.08
CA ARG A 249 2.81 -11.16 17.99
C ARG A 249 1.90 -12.14 17.26
N ARG A 250 0.89 -11.63 16.56
CA ARG A 250 -0.07 -12.47 15.82
C ARG A 250 -0.84 -11.65 14.80
N SER A 251 -1.36 -12.31 13.78
CA SER A 251 -2.34 -11.76 12.87
C SER A 251 -3.71 -11.70 13.53
N MET A 252 -4.47 -10.69 13.16
CA MET A 252 -5.92 -10.68 13.34
C MET A 252 -6.57 -11.55 12.28
N ARG A 253 -7.83 -11.95 12.48
CA ARG A 253 -8.56 -12.72 11.48
C ARG A 253 -8.53 -12.06 10.09
N GLN A 254 -8.02 -12.79 9.11
CA GLN A 254 -7.93 -12.33 7.72
C GLN A 254 -9.30 -12.28 7.03
N GLY A 255 -9.41 -11.44 6.00
CA GLY A 255 -10.58 -11.37 5.10
C GLY A 255 -11.72 -10.47 5.59
N ALA A 256 -11.62 -9.91 6.80
CA ALA A 256 -12.52 -8.86 7.27
C ALA A 256 -12.05 -7.48 6.79
N ILE A 257 -13.00 -6.57 6.56
CA ILE A 257 -12.70 -5.15 6.34
C ILE A 257 -12.38 -4.53 7.70
N ALA A 258 -11.20 -3.92 7.83
CA ALA A 258 -10.91 -2.99 8.90
C ALA A 258 -10.97 -1.56 8.37
N VAL A 259 -11.44 -0.64 9.21
CA VAL A 259 -11.39 0.79 8.92
C VAL A 259 -10.16 1.34 9.63
N LEU A 260 -9.17 1.85 8.88
CA LEU A 260 -8.01 2.49 9.46
C LEU A 260 -8.28 3.97 9.73
N LYS A 261 -7.95 4.40 10.96
CA LYS A 261 -7.85 5.80 11.34
C LYS A 261 -6.55 6.37 10.80
N VAL A 262 -6.61 7.53 10.16
CA VAL A 262 -5.43 8.34 9.81
C VAL A 262 -5.10 9.23 10.99
N GLU A 263 -4.02 8.92 11.70
CA GLU A 263 -3.59 9.67 12.89
C GLU A 263 -2.75 10.90 12.52
N ASP A 264 -1.98 10.83 11.43
CA ASP A 264 -1.28 11.98 10.84
C ASP A 264 -1.68 12.14 9.37
N PRO A 265 -2.49 13.15 9.00
CA PRO A 265 -2.91 13.38 7.63
C PRO A 265 -1.91 14.20 6.80
N ASN A 266 -0.80 14.67 7.37
CA ASN A 266 0.19 15.50 6.67
C ASN A 266 1.38 14.67 6.18
N HIS A 267 1.68 13.56 6.85
CA HIS A 267 2.81 12.70 6.50
C HIS A 267 2.69 12.19 5.04
N PRO A 268 3.78 12.14 4.25
CA PRO A 268 3.73 11.73 2.84
C PRO A 268 3.08 10.36 2.59
N ALA A 269 3.22 9.44 3.54
CA ALA A 269 2.59 8.11 3.50
C ALA A 269 1.06 8.13 3.67
N THR A 270 0.46 9.22 4.18
CA THR A 270 -0.97 9.24 4.55
C THR A 270 -1.71 10.48 4.02
N ARG A 271 -1.00 11.48 3.50
CA ARG A 271 -1.59 12.72 2.99
C ARG A 271 -2.60 12.54 1.86
N MET A 272 -2.46 11.48 1.05
CA MET A 272 -3.41 11.16 -0.02
C MET A 272 -4.80 10.78 0.52
N LEU A 273 -4.89 10.37 1.79
CA LEU A 273 -6.14 10.01 2.45
C LEU A 273 -6.91 11.26 2.95
N GLY A 274 -6.27 12.43 2.97
CA GLY A 274 -6.93 13.70 3.32
C GLY A 274 -7.55 13.75 4.72
N GLY A 275 -7.04 12.96 5.66
CA GLY A 275 -7.61 12.81 7.01
C GLY A 275 -8.92 12.01 7.07
N LEU A 276 -9.31 11.36 5.97
CA LEU A 276 -10.40 10.40 5.94
C LEU A 276 -9.95 9.07 6.54
N THR A 277 -10.92 8.20 6.84
CA THR A 277 -10.64 6.82 7.20
C THR A 277 -10.43 5.94 5.97
N TRP A 278 -9.60 4.90 6.10
CA TRP A 278 -9.29 3.99 5.01
C TRP A 278 -9.87 2.60 5.27
N PRO A 279 -11.02 2.24 4.67
CA PRO A 279 -11.54 0.87 4.72
C PRO A 279 -10.68 -0.03 3.82
N VAL A 280 -10.10 -1.07 4.40
CA VAL A 280 -9.19 -1.98 3.69
C VAL A 280 -9.34 -3.41 4.19
N VAL A 281 -9.16 -4.37 3.30
CA VAL A 281 -9.06 -5.79 3.63
C VAL A 281 -7.59 -6.17 3.46
N ASP A 282 -6.94 -6.60 4.53
CA ASP A 282 -5.59 -7.16 4.50
C ASP A 282 -5.38 -8.09 5.71
N GLU A 283 -4.16 -8.56 5.93
CA GLU A 283 -3.78 -9.17 7.21
C GLU A 283 -3.23 -8.09 8.16
N PHE A 284 -3.99 -7.80 9.23
CA PHE A 284 -3.60 -6.83 10.25
C PHE A 284 -2.87 -7.49 11.40
N TYR A 285 -1.98 -6.75 12.05
CA TYR A 285 -1.11 -7.28 13.10
C TYR A 285 -1.45 -6.77 14.49
N HIS A 286 -1.35 -7.68 15.45
CA HIS A 286 -1.11 -7.37 16.86
C HIS A 286 0.38 -7.38 17.12
N PHE A 287 0.85 -6.33 17.78
CA PHE A 287 2.20 -6.25 18.34
C PHE A 287 2.14 -6.61 19.83
N ALA A 288 3.19 -7.26 20.34
CA ALA A 288 3.27 -7.52 21.78
C ALA A 288 3.40 -6.20 22.53
N LYS A 289 2.84 -6.11 23.73
CA LYS A 289 2.99 -4.93 24.60
C LYS A 289 4.07 -5.10 25.66
N GLU A 290 4.53 -6.34 25.85
CA GLU A 290 5.53 -6.72 26.84
C GLU A 290 6.52 -7.72 26.22
N PRO A 291 7.76 -7.80 26.71
CA PRO A 291 8.69 -8.86 26.33
C PRO A 291 8.25 -10.23 26.83
N TRP A 292 8.82 -11.29 26.27
CA TRP A 292 8.70 -12.65 26.76
C TRP A 292 9.30 -12.80 28.15
N ASP A 293 8.66 -13.63 28.98
CA ASP A 293 9.01 -13.85 30.38
C ASP A 293 9.02 -15.35 30.67
N ALA A 294 10.11 -15.85 31.26
CA ALA A 294 10.28 -17.26 31.57
C ALA A 294 9.23 -17.78 32.56
N SER A 295 8.65 -16.93 33.40
CA SER A 295 7.56 -17.29 34.32
C SER A 295 6.21 -17.51 33.62
N ARG A 296 6.04 -16.98 32.40
CA ARG A 296 4.84 -17.10 31.57
C ARG A 296 5.22 -17.57 30.16
N PRO A 297 5.72 -18.80 30.01
CA PRO A 297 6.43 -19.24 28.80
C PRO A 297 5.55 -19.29 27.54
N THR A 298 4.23 -19.28 27.69
CA THR A 298 3.24 -19.27 26.59
C THR A 298 2.73 -17.87 26.23
N GLU A 299 3.08 -16.84 27.01
CA GLU A 299 2.73 -15.45 26.75
C GLU A 299 3.86 -14.74 25.98
N ASN A 300 3.51 -13.67 25.26
CA ASN A 300 4.45 -12.85 24.47
C ASN A 300 5.39 -13.68 23.56
N VAL A 301 4.80 -14.68 22.91
CA VAL A 301 5.41 -15.42 21.80
C VAL A 301 4.71 -15.06 20.49
N SER A 302 5.45 -15.12 19.37
CA SER A 302 4.88 -14.90 18.04
C SER A 302 4.08 -16.12 17.57
N SER A 303 3.04 -15.91 16.77
CA SER A 303 2.35 -16.97 16.03
C SER A 303 2.11 -16.54 14.59
N PRO A 304 2.69 -17.20 13.56
CA PRO A 304 3.45 -18.44 13.64
C PRO A 304 4.87 -18.27 14.20
N GLY A 305 5.57 -19.39 14.41
CA GLY A 305 7.00 -19.43 14.76
C GLY A 305 7.33 -19.64 16.24
N ASN A 306 6.40 -19.32 17.16
CA ASN A 306 6.60 -19.42 18.62
C ASN A 306 7.89 -18.72 19.09
N PHE A 307 8.25 -17.60 18.45
CA PHE A 307 9.45 -16.86 18.81
C PHE A 307 9.21 -16.07 20.10
N ARG A 308 10.19 -16.09 21.00
CA ARG A 308 10.18 -15.26 22.22
C ARG A 308 10.29 -13.80 21.79
N ILE A 309 9.31 -12.98 22.16
CA ILE A 309 9.30 -11.58 21.75
C ILE A 309 10.28 -10.77 22.63
N PRO A 310 11.32 -10.14 22.06
CA PRO A 310 12.33 -9.47 22.86
C PRO A 310 11.88 -8.16 23.51
N MET A 311 10.87 -7.51 22.95
CA MET A 311 10.38 -6.22 23.43
C MET A 311 8.90 -6.01 23.11
N GLY A 312 8.21 -5.30 23.99
CA GLY A 312 6.85 -4.82 23.76
C GLY A 312 6.82 -3.50 23.02
N PHE A 313 5.86 -3.32 22.10
CA PHE A 313 5.50 -2.07 21.44
C PHE A 313 5.12 -0.97 22.44
N SER A 314 5.52 0.26 22.15
CA SER A 314 5.11 1.47 22.88
C SER A 314 4.98 2.62 21.88
N ARG A 315 3.90 3.41 22.03
CA ARG A 315 3.68 4.64 21.27
C ARG A 315 4.76 5.69 21.54
N ASP A 316 5.43 5.66 22.70
CA ASP A 316 6.47 6.65 23.02
C ASP A 316 7.72 6.52 22.14
N ARG A 317 7.87 5.40 21.41
CA ARG A 317 9.02 5.14 20.54
C ARG A 317 8.76 5.37 19.06
N VAL A 318 7.51 5.63 18.68
CA VAL A 318 7.10 5.75 17.28
C VAL A 318 6.05 6.85 17.10
N HIS A 319 6.07 7.52 15.96
CA HIS A 319 4.97 8.38 15.55
C HIS A 319 3.99 7.56 14.71
N VAL A 320 2.82 7.25 15.27
CA VAL A 320 1.81 6.40 14.63
C VAL A 320 1.10 7.18 13.52
N LEU A 321 1.04 6.59 12.32
CA LEU A 321 0.43 7.17 11.13
C LEU A 321 -0.96 6.58 10.86
N LEU A 322 -1.10 5.26 11.03
CA LEU A 322 -2.34 4.52 10.86
C LEU A 322 -2.58 3.60 12.04
N SER A 323 -3.82 3.50 12.50
CA SER A 323 -4.27 2.47 13.46
C SER A 323 -5.66 1.97 13.07
N ILE A 324 -6.08 0.82 13.59
CA ILE A 324 -7.47 0.39 13.41
C ILE A 324 -8.38 1.35 14.15
N ASP A 325 -9.28 2.00 13.41
CA ASP A 325 -10.43 2.69 13.98
C ASP A 325 -11.37 1.61 14.49
N THR A 326 -11.22 1.27 15.76
CA THR A 326 -12.05 0.23 16.34
C THR A 326 -13.52 0.65 16.22
N GLU A 327 -13.88 1.95 16.31
CA GLU A 327 -15.27 2.48 16.41
C GLU A 327 -16.03 2.28 15.10
N ARG A 328 -15.31 2.40 13.98
CA ARG A 328 -15.86 2.24 12.64
C ARG A 328 -15.67 0.83 12.07
N THR A 329 -14.80 0.03 12.67
CA THR A 329 -14.57 -1.36 12.26
C THR A 329 -15.65 -2.27 12.85
N ASP A 330 -16.17 -3.19 12.03
CA ASP A 330 -17.01 -4.29 12.51
C ASP A 330 -16.15 -5.33 13.27
N ILE A 331 -15.84 -5.01 14.53
CA ILE A 331 -14.98 -5.82 15.38
C ILE A 331 -15.58 -7.19 15.73
N SER A 332 -16.88 -7.41 15.49
CA SER A 332 -17.49 -8.74 15.65
C SER A 332 -16.86 -9.79 14.71
N LYS A 333 -16.25 -9.33 13.61
CA LYS A 333 -15.50 -10.17 12.67
C LYS A 333 -14.01 -10.31 13.02
N LEU A 334 -13.52 -9.57 14.01
CA LEU A 334 -12.12 -9.52 14.44
C LEU A 334 -12.04 -9.80 15.95
N PRO A 335 -12.09 -11.08 16.39
CA PRO A 335 -12.14 -11.43 17.80
C PRO A 335 -10.89 -11.01 18.59
N GLU A 336 -9.79 -10.72 17.91
CA GLU A 336 -8.58 -10.17 18.52
C GLU A 336 -8.72 -8.68 18.88
N VAL A 337 -9.66 -7.96 18.26
CA VAL A 337 -9.82 -6.51 18.39
C VAL A 337 -10.89 -6.19 19.44
N THR A 338 -10.52 -5.38 20.43
CA THR A 338 -11.45 -4.88 21.44
C THR A 338 -11.84 -3.43 21.15
N ARG A 339 -13.11 -3.10 21.41
CA ARG A 339 -13.66 -1.73 21.43
C ARG A 339 -12.76 -0.81 22.26
N GLY A 340 -12.25 0.27 21.67
CA GLY A 340 -11.35 1.23 22.34
C GLY A 340 -9.90 0.75 22.51
N GLY A 341 -9.55 -0.43 22.00
CA GLY A 341 -8.16 -0.92 21.99
C GLY A 341 -7.27 -0.16 20.99
N ASP A 342 -5.96 -0.24 21.23
CA ASP A 342 -4.93 0.38 20.38
C ASP A 342 -4.24 -0.65 19.48
N TYR A 343 -4.29 -0.40 18.17
CA TYR A 343 -3.85 -1.31 17.11
C TYR A 343 -3.15 -0.53 15.98
N PRO A 344 -1.94 0.00 16.21
CA PRO A 344 -1.19 0.72 15.19
C PRO A 344 -0.86 -0.22 14.03
N GLN A 345 -1.01 0.25 12.79
CA GLN A 345 -0.75 -0.50 11.57
C GLN A 345 0.28 0.19 10.67
N ALA A 346 0.63 1.46 10.91
CA ALA A 346 1.77 2.10 10.26
C ALA A 346 2.34 3.18 11.17
N TRP A 347 3.65 3.38 11.11
CA TRP A 347 4.35 4.40 11.90
C TRP A 347 5.64 4.83 11.24
N GLU A 348 6.16 5.95 11.72
CA GLU A 348 7.52 6.40 11.44
C GLU A 348 8.29 6.63 12.74
N ARG A 349 9.61 6.65 12.65
CA ARG A 349 10.50 7.09 13.72
C ARG A 349 11.88 7.42 13.17
N THR A 350 12.68 8.06 14.02
CA THR A 350 14.13 8.10 13.84
C THR A 350 14.84 6.98 14.61
N PHE A 351 15.95 6.50 14.07
CA PHE A 351 16.88 5.61 14.77
C PHE A 351 18.32 6.04 14.47
N GLY A 352 19.03 6.55 15.48
CA GLY A 352 20.25 7.31 15.25
C GLY A 352 19.94 8.52 14.36
N LYS A 353 20.61 8.63 13.21
CA LYS A 353 20.35 9.66 12.19
C LYS A 353 19.41 9.20 11.09
N GLY A 354 19.05 7.91 11.04
CA GLY A 354 18.22 7.33 10.00
C GLY A 354 16.74 7.52 10.22
N ARG A 355 15.99 7.56 9.11
CA ARG A 355 14.52 7.53 9.10
C ARG A 355 14.02 6.12 8.90
N VAL A 356 13.05 5.72 9.71
CA VAL A 356 12.42 4.39 9.69
C VAL A 356 10.94 4.58 9.42
N PHE A 357 10.43 3.96 8.36
CA PHE A 357 9.01 3.86 8.07
C PHE A 357 8.57 2.39 8.14
N TYR A 358 7.41 2.13 8.72
CA TYR A 358 6.80 0.80 8.74
C TYR A 358 5.32 0.86 8.40
N THR A 359 4.84 -0.15 7.67
CA THR A 359 3.43 -0.46 7.51
C THR A 359 3.21 -1.97 7.63
N ALA A 360 2.18 -2.37 8.38
CA ALA A 360 1.74 -3.76 8.55
C ALA A 360 0.97 -4.26 7.33
N LEU A 361 0.52 -3.35 6.46
CA LEU A 361 -0.15 -3.68 5.20
C LEU A 361 0.84 -4.27 4.20
N GLY A 362 0.34 -5.06 3.25
CA GLY A 362 1.13 -5.69 2.20
C GLY A 362 1.01 -7.22 2.12
N HIS A 363 0.10 -7.86 2.88
CA HIS A 363 -0.08 -9.31 2.85
C HIS A 363 -0.68 -9.78 1.53
N ARG A 364 -1.73 -9.10 1.08
CA ARG A 364 -2.42 -9.45 -0.16
C ARG A 364 -1.58 -9.14 -1.39
N ALA A 365 -1.53 -10.07 -2.33
CA ALA A 365 -0.83 -9.89 -3.60
C ALA A 365 -1.45 -8.77 -4.45
N ASP A 366 -2.77 -8.66 -4.45
CA ASP A 366 -3.50 -7.79 -5.39
C ASP A 366 -3.41 -6.29 -5.04
N ILE A 367 -3.20 -5.92 -3.77
CA ILE A 367 -3.06 -4.52 -3.38
C ILE A 367 -1.76 -3.89 -3.92
N TRP A 368 -0.72 -4.70 -4.13
CA TRP A 368 0.54 -4.22 -4.73
C TRP A 368 0.36 -3.79 -6.18
N SER A 369 -0.52 -4.44 -6.94
CA SER A 369 -0.74 -4.15 -8.37
C SER A 369 -1.92 -3.21 -8.61
N ASN A 370 -3.00 -3.34 -7.83
CA ASN A 370 -4.30 -2.81 -8.21
C ASN A 370 -4.88 -1.77 -7.24
N ASP A 371 -4.34 -1.64 -6.03
CA ASP A 371 -4.84 -0.67 -5.05
C ASP A 371 -4.06 0.65 -5.14
N PRO A 372 -4.63 1.71 -5.74
CA PRO A 372 -3.93 2.99 -5.88
C PRO A 372 -3.69 3.68 -4.55
N VAL A 373 -4.52 3.44 -3.53
CA VAL A 373 -4.39 4.04 -2.21
C VAL A 373 -3.23 3.40 -1.46
N PHE A 374 -3.15 2.06 -1.46
CA PHE A 374 -2.00 1.35 -0.89
C PHE A 374 -0.70 1.70 -1.61
N ARG A 375 -0.70 1.72 -2.94
CA ARG A 375 0.48 2.09 -3.74
C ARG A 375 0.94 3.52 -3.45
N ALA A 376 0.02 4.46 -3.26
CA ALA A 376 0.36 5.81 -2.83
C ALA A 376 0.92 5.83 -1.40
N HIS A 377 0.34 5.06 -0.47
CA HIS A 377 0.80 4.95 0.92
C HIS A 377 2.25 4.46 1.01
N ILE A 378 2.55 3.33 0.36
CA ILE A 378 3.90 2.76 0.39
C ILE A 378 4.91 3.67 -0.34
N THR A 379 4.52 4.30 -1.45
CA THR A 379 5.38 5.26 -2.17
C THR A 379 5.71 6.47 -1.32
N GLY A 380 4.72 7.04 -0.63
CA GLY A 380 4.90 8.16 0.27
C GLY A 380 5.83 7.83 1.44
N GLY A 381 5.66 6.64 2.03
CA GLY A 381 6.54 6.14 3.10
C GLY A 381 7.99 5.94 2.64
N ILE A 382 8.20 5.32 1.48
CA ILE A 382 9.54 5.14 0.90
C ILE A 382 10.20 6.49 0.60
N ARG A 383 9.48 7.40 -0.05
CA ARG A 383 10.01 8.73 -0.41
C ARG A 383 10.39 9.55 0.82
N TRP A 384 9.54 9.54 1.85
CA TRP A 384 9.84 10.19 3.12
C TRP A 384 11.09 9.59 3.78
N ALA A 385 11.17 8.26 3.88
CA ALA A 385 12.32 7.59 4.51
C ALA A 385 13.63 7.91 3.77
N LEU A 386 13.60 7.90 2.43
CA LEU A 386 14.75 8.26 1.57
C LEU A 386 15.07 9.76 1.52
N GLY A 387 14.20 10.63 2.05
CA GLY A 387 14.40 12.09 2.07
C GLY A 387 14.23 12.74 0.71
N ILE A 388 13.29 12.21 -0.08
CA ILE A 388 12.90 12.75 -1.38
C ILE A 388 11.77 13.78 -1.22
N GLU A 389 10.99 13.67 -0.14
CA GLU A 389 9.93 14.59 0.27
C GLU A 389 10.36 15.47 1.44
#